data_AF-A0A523A1I1-F1
#
_entry.id   AF-A0A523A1I1-F1
#
_cell.length_a   1.000
_cell.length_b   1.000
_cell.length_c   1.000
_cell.angle_alpha   90.00
_cell.angle_beta   90.00
_cell.angle_gamma   90.00
#
_symmetry.space_group_name_H-M   'P 1'
#
loop_
_entity.id
_entity.type
_entity.pdbx_description
1 polymer ?
#
loop_
_entity_poly.entity_id
_entity_poly.type
_entity_poly.pdbx_seq_one_letter_code
_entity_poly.pdbx_strand_id
1 'polypeptide(L)'
;MTTKIERERLLLGQDEKANAIIECLCSRGWIRGSILKNVATKEYRPHVAVVRVEYDSEYQQYWVSGQYDSEGNNVLAGSIACIKGSLDPANIQEAVDDFLVKAEHSIGQSFAVRFQAGPKDDAGEAGITVGLVPPEAPGDAP
;
A
#
# COMPACT_ATOMS: atom_id res chain seq x y z
N MET A 1 1.11 19.05 19.24
CA MET A 1 -0.24 19.56 18.87
C MET A 1 -0.13 20.68 17.84
N THR A 2 -0.44 20.41 16.56
CA THR A 2 -0.33 21.36 15.44
C THR A 2 -1.27 22.56 15.59
N THR A 3 -0.76 23.77 15.37
CA THR A 3 -1.62 24.97 15.34
C THR A 3 -2.46 25.01 14.06
N LYS A 4 -3.56 25.77 14.10
CA LYS A 4 -4.44 25.97 12.93
C LYS A 4 -3.65 26.49 11.71
N ILE A 5 -2.77 27.46 11.93
CA ILE A 5 -1.97 28.10 10.87
C ILE A 5 -1.01 27.09 10.24
N GLU A 6 -0.31 26.30 11.05
CA GLU A 6 0.58 25.25 10.55
C GLU A 6 -0.18 24.20 9.74
N ARG A 7 -1.36 23.81 10.22
CA ARG A 7 -2.25 22.89 9.50
C ARG A 7 -2.69 23.48 8.16
N GLU A 8 -3.10 24.74 8.10
CA GLU A 8 -3.49 25.40 6.85
C GLU A 8 -2.34 25.43 5.83
N ARG A 9 -1.11 25.73 6.27
CA ARG A 9 0.08 25.71 5.40
C ARG A 9 0.33 24.34 4.79
N LEU A 10 0.18 23.27 5.57
CA LEU A 10 0.32 21.89 5.06
C LEU A 10 -0.75 21.56 4.01
N LEU A 11 -2.02 21.87 4.31
CA LEU A 11 -3.14 21.54 3.43
C LEU A 11 -3.05 22.28 2.09
N LEU A 12 -2.54 23.51 2.11
CA LEU A 12 -2.34 24.36 0.94
C LEU A 12 -1.02 24.10 0.19
N GLY A 13 -0.12 23.27 0.74
CA GLY A 13 1.18 22.98 0.12
C GLY A 13 2.17 24.15 0.22
N GLN A 14 2.07 24.96 1.28
CA GLN A 14 2.97 26.06 1.59
C GLN A 14 4.12 25.65 2.54
N ASP A 15 4.25 24.36 2.81
CA ASP A 15 5.31 23.77 3.63
C ASP A 15 6.28 23.03 2.71
N GLU A 16 7.54 23.49 2.67
CA GLU A 16 8.56 22.97 1.77
C GLU A 16 8.95 21.52 2.10
N LYS A 17 8.95 21.14 3.38
CA LYS A 17 9.32 19.80 3.82
C LYS A 17 8.21 18.80 3.53
N ALA A 18 6.96 19.14 3.81
CA ALA A 18 5.80 18.34 3.45
C ALA A 18 5.70 18.19 1.92
N ASN A 19 5.96 19.25 1.16
CA ASN A 19 6.05 19.17 -0.29
C ASN A 19 7.18 18.23 -0.73
N ALA A 20 8.37 18.29 -0.12
CA ALA A 20 9.46 17.38 -0.43
C ALA A 20 9.08 15.91 -0.16
N ILE A 21 8.40 15.64 0.96
CA ILE A 21 7.88 14.29 1.28
C ILE A 21 6.89 13.83 0.19
N ILE A 22 5.95 14.70 -0.21
CA ILE A 22 4.94 14.39 -1.23
C ILE A 22 5.58 14.18 -2.61
N GLU A 23 6.56 15.01 -3.00
CA GLU A 23 7.33 14.81 -4.23
C GLU A 23 8.08 13.48 -4.22
N CYS A 24 8.62 13.10 -3.07
CA CYS A 24 9.28 11.81 -2.85
C CYS A 24 8.30 10.63 -3.00
N LEU A 25 7.05 10.78 -2.54
CA LEU A 25 6.01 9.78 -2.80
C LEU A 25 5.66 9.74 -4.29
N CYS A 26 5.54 10.90 -4.93
CA CYS A 26 5.20 10.99 -6.35
C CYS A 26 6.24 10.37 -7.28
N SER A 27 7.53 10.53 -6.98
CA SER A 27 8.61 9.88 -7.75
C SER A 27 8.54 8.35 -7.72
N ARG A 28 7.83 7.78 -6.73
CA ARG A 28 7.60 6.33 -6.56
C ARG A 28 6.20 5.89 -7.01
N GLY A 29 5.55 6.70 -7.85
CA GLY A 29 4.28 6.35 -8.50
C GLY A 29 3.03 6.66 -7.68
N TRP A 30 3.14 7.42 -6.59
CA TRP A 30 1.97 7.97 -5.91
C TRP A 30 1.46 9.23 -6.60
N ILE A 31 0.16 9.48 -6.50
CA ILE A 31 -0.52 10.61 -7.11
C ILE A 31 -0.80 11.65 -6.02
N ARG A 32 -0.30 12.87 -6.21
CA ARG A 32 -0.58 13.98 -5.30
C ARG A 32 -2.08 14.29 -5.27
N GLY A 33 -2.61 14.54 -4.06
CA GLY A 33 -3.97 15.00 -3.87
C GLY A 33 -4.26 16.34 -4.56
N SER A 34 -5.34 16.39 -5.32
CA SER A 34 -5.77 17.63 -6.00
C SER A 34 -6.27 18.67 -5.00
N ILE A 35 -6.96 18.23 -3.94
CA ILE A 35 -7.57 19.08 -2.91
C ILE A 35 -6.60 19.32 -1.75
N LEU A 36 -6.13 18.24 -1.13
CA LEU A 36 -5.21 18.30 0.01
C LEU A 36 -3.78 18.05 -0.47
N LYS A 37 -2.90 19.03 -0.30
CA LYS A 37 -1.51 18.94 -0.78
C LYS A 37 -0.61 18.08 0.11
N ASN A 38 -1.06 17.77 1.33
CA ASN A 38 -0.39 16.86 2.26
C ASN A 38 -0.85 15.40 2.13
N VAL A 39 -1.53 15.04 1.04
CA VAL A 39 -2.03 13.69 0.78
C VAL A 39 -1.53 13.18 -0.56
N ALA A 40 -1.19 11.90 -0.63
CA ALA A 40 -0.89 11.19 -1.87
C ALA A 40 -1.68 9.87 -1.91
N THR A 41 -2.05 9.40 -3.11
CA THR A 41 -2.83 8.17 -3.29
C THR A 41 -2.19 7.25 -4.32
N LYS A 42 -2.43 5.94 -4.22
CA LYS A 42 -1.98 4.95 -5.20
C LYS A 42 -3.06 3.90 -5.39
N GLU A 43 -3.37 3.56 -6.63
CA GLU A 43 -4.42 2.59 -6.97
C GLU A 43 -3.90 1.16 -6.81
N TYR A 44 -4.65 0.35 -6.06
CA TYR A 44 -4.40 -1.08 -5.84
C TYR A 44 -5.74 -1.81 -6.01
N ARG A 45 -6.17 -2.02 -7.27
CA ARG A 45 -7.52 -2.48 -7.58
C ARG A 45 -7.93 -3.73 -6.78
N PRO A 46 -9.14 -3.78 -6.22
CA PRO A 46 -10.23 -2.79 -6.35
C PRO A 46 -10.16 -1.60 -5.38
N HIS A 47 -9.11 -1.48 -4.57
CA HIS A 47 -8.99 -0.49 -3.50
C HIS A 47 -7.98 0.62 -3.85
N VAL A 48 -7.93 1.65 -3.01
CA VAL A 48 -6.98 2.77 -3.14
C VAL A 48 -6.26 2.93 -1.81
N ALA A 49 -4.92 3.01 -1.88
CA ALA A 49 -4.10 3.37 -0.73
C ALA A 49 -3.97 4.90 -0.66
N VAL A 50 -4.02 5.43 0.55
CA VAL A 50 -3.89 6.85 0.86
C VAL A 50 -2.74 7.02 1.84
N VAL A 51 -1.87 7.98 1.58
CA VAL A 51 -0.80 8.39 2.50
C VAL A 51 -1.03 9.85 2.87
N ARG A 52 -0.94 10.13 4.17
CA ARG A 52 -1.12 11.47 4.74
C ARG A 52 0.15 11.91 5.44
N VAL A 53 0.50 13.16 5.23
CA VAL A 53 1.59 13.84 5.94
C VAL A 53 1.00 14.82 6.94
N GLU A 54 1.40 14.72 8.20
CA GLU A 54 0.93 15.56 9.30
C GLU A 54 2.13 16.14 10.03
N TYR A 55 2.12 17.42 10.36
CA TYR A 55 3.20 18.03 11.12
C TYR A 55 2.82 18.07 12.59
N ASP A 56 3.66 17.52 13.46
CA ASP A 56 3.58 17.75 14.89
C ASP A 56 4.58 18.83 15.31
N SER A 57 4.02 19.94 15.80
CA SER A 57 4.80 21.11 16.23
C SER A 57 5.44 20.95 17.62
N GLU A 58 4.96 20.02 18.44
CA GLU A 58 5.51 19.77 19.78
C GLU A 58 6.89 19.11 19.69
N TYR A 59 7.03 18.14 18.77
CA TYR A 59 8.27 17.43 18.49
C TYR A 59 8.98 17.91 17.22
N GLN A 60 8.42 18.92 16.54
CA GLN A 60 8.93 19.48 15.28
C GLN A 60 9.22 18.39 14.22
N GLN A 61 8.25 17.50 14.01
CA GLN A 61 8.41 16.33 13.15
C GLN A 61 7.19 16.10 12.27
N TYR A 62 7.40 15.48 11.12
CA TYR A 62 6.38 15.09 10.17
C TYR A 62 6.05 13.61 10.35
N TRP A 63 4.79 13.33 10.61
CA TRP A 63 4.21 11.99 10.62
C TRP A 63 3.72 11.65 9.22
N VAL A 64 4.16 10.51 8.71
CA VAL A 64 3.68 9.94 7.45
C VAL A 64 2.93 8.68 7.82
N SER A 65 1.62 8.65 7.55
CA SER A 65 0.73 7.55 7.89
C SER A 65 0.02 7.04 6.64
N GLY A 66 -0.19 5.72 6.59
CA GLY A 66 -0.91 5.07 5.50
C GLY A 66 -2.31 4.63 5.90
N GLN A 67 -3.22 4.63 4.92
CA GLN A 67 -4.53 4.03 5.01
C GLN A 67 -4.81 3.22 3.74
N TYR A 68 -5.09 1.94 3.90
CA TYR A 68 -5.53 1.05 2.83
C TYR A 68 -6.60 0.13 3.40
N ASP A 69 -7.86 0.43 3.09
CA ASP A 69 -8.98 -0.39 3.54
C ASP A 69 -9.15 -1.60 2.61
N SER A 70 -9.03 -2.78 3.21
CA SER A 70 -9.18 -4.06 2.54
C SER A 70 -10.03 -4.95 3.43
N GLU A 71 -11.21 -5.34 2.95
CA GLU A 71 -12.14 -6.22 3.66
C GLU A 71 -12.47 -5.73 5.09
N GLY A 72 -12.64 -4.41 5.25
CA GLY A 72 -12.98 -3.79 6.54
C GLY A 72 -11.80 -3.64 7.51
N ASN A 73 -10.57 -3.92 7.06
CA ASN A 73 -9.35 -3.71 7.83
C ASN A 73 -8.43 -2.70 7.15
N ASN A 74 -7.93 -1.73 7.93
CA ASN A 74 -6.87 -0.84 7.46
C ASN A 74 -5.50 -1.54 7.58
N VAL A 75 -5.02 -2.10 6.47
CA VAL A 75 -3.75 -2.84 6.38
C VAL A 75 -2.54 -1.95 6.69
N LEU A 76 -2.66 -0.63 6.49
CA LEU A 76 -1.57 0.32 6.72
C LEU A 76 -1.64 0.99 8.10
N ALA A 77 -2.57 0.62 8.98
CA ALA A 77 -2.72 1.26 10.29
C ALA A 77 -1.44 1.20 11.15
N GLY A 78 -0.58 0.19 10.96
CA GLY A 78 0.72 0.06 11.62
C GLY A 78 1.90 0.66 10.86
N SER A 79 1.70 1.10 9.62
CA SER A 79 2.75 1.70 8.79
C SER A 79 2.79 3.21 9.05
N ILE A 80 3.74 3.62 9.87
CA ILE A 80 3.95 5.02 10.26
C ILE A 80 5.45 5.32 10.16
N ALA A 81 5.80 6.47 9.58
CA ALA A 81 7.13 7.03 9.64
C ALA A 81 7.12 8.41 10.30
N CYS A 82 8.22 8.71 10.98
CA CYS A 82 8.41 9.95 11.71
C CYS A 82 9.69 10.63 11.21
N ILE A 83 9.55 11.80 10.60
CA ILE A 83 10.62 12.53 9.93
C ILE A 83 10.85 13.84 10.68
N LYS A 84 11.99 14.00 11.35
CA LYS A 84 12.31 15.27 12.04
C LYS A 84 12.40 16.42 11.03
N GLY A 85 11.83 17.59 11.36
CA GLY A 85 11.83 18.76 10.47
C GLY A 85 13.23 19.32 10.18
N SER A 86 14.20 19.03 11.04
CA SER A 86 15.60 19.39 10.87
C SER A 86 16.38 18.47 9.91
N LEU A 87 15.79 17.38 9.42
CA LEU A 87 16.50 16.43 8.54
C LEU A 87 16.81 17.03 7.17
N ASP A 88 18.00 16.70 6.68
CA ASP A 88 18.43 16.93 5.31
C ASP A 88 17.56 16.17 4.30
N PRO A 89 17.43 16.67 3.05
CA PRO A 89 16.59 16.05 2.03
C PRO A 89 16.94 14.58 1.75
N ALA A 90 18.20 14.18 1.84
CA ALA A 90 18.61 12.78 1.67
C ALA A 90 18.01 11.86 2.74
N ASN A 91 18.01 12.31 4.00
CA ASN A 91 17.42 11.55 5.11
C ASN A 91 15.89 11.50 5.02
N ILE A 92 15.26 12.54 4.45
CA ILE A 92 13.82 12.52 4.15
C ILE A 92 13.53 11.44 3.10
N GLN A 93 14.34 11.32 2.05
CA GLN A 93 14.15 10.31 1.02
C GLN A 93 14.26 8.90 1.60
N GLU A 94 15.29 8.64 2.42
CA GLU A 94 15.50 7.35 3.09
C GLU A 94 14.32 6.97 3.99
N ALA A 95 13.83 7.91 4.81
CA ALA A 95 12.69 7.66 5.69
C ALA A 95 11.39 7.37 4.91
N VAL A 96 11.19 8.03 3.76
CA VAL A 96 10.05 7.76 2.88
C VAL A 96 10.21 6.41 2.16
N ASP A 97 11.42 6.02 1.75
CA ASP A 97 11.68 4.69 1.18
C ASP A 97 11.37 3.58 2.19
N ASP A 98 11.89 3.68 3.42
CA ASP A 98 11.63 2.69 4.48
C ASP A 98 10.12 2.55 4.76
N PHE A 99 9.40 3.68 4.83
CA PHE A 99 7.95 3.69 4.94
C PHE A 99 7.27 2.93 3.80
N LEU A 100 7.68 3.18 2.55
CA LEU A 100 7.07 2.57 1.39
C LEU A 100 7.37 1.08 1.28
N VAL A 101 8.58 0.65 1.61
CA VAL A 101 8.93 -0.77 1.68
C VAL A 101 7.99 -1.50 2.65
N LYS A 102 7.76 -0.91 3.83
CA LYS A 102 6.81 -1.46 4.83
C LYS A 102 5.37 -1.46 4.31
N ALA A 103 4.93 -0.36 3.70
CA ALA A 103 3.58 -0.23 3.16
C ALA A 103 3.31 -1.24 2.04
N GLU A 104 4.23 -1.37 1.08
CA GLU A 104 4.12 -2.29 -0.05
C GLU A 104 4.22 -3.75 0.40
N HIS A 105 5.07 -4.06 1.38
CA HIS A 105 5.09 -5.38 2.00
C HIS A 105 3.75 -5.73 2.66
N SER A 106 3.18 -4.83 3.48
CA SER A 106 1.89 -5.06 4.15
C SER A 106 0.73 -5.20 3.16
N ILE A 107 0.68 -4.36 2.12
CA ILE A 107 -0.30 -4.48 1.04
C ILE A 107 -0.11 -5.83 0.31
N GLY A 108 1.13 -6.18 -0.03
CA GLY A 108 1.48 -7.44 -0.68
C GLY A 108 1.05 -8.67 0.12
N GLN A 109 1.25 -8.67 1.45
CA GLN A 109 0.78 -9.74 2.34
C GLN A 109 -0.75 -9.88 2.32
N SER A 110 -1.47 -8.76 2.31
CA SER A 110 -2.94 -8.77 2.16
C SER A 110 -3.39 -9.44 0.85
N PHE A 111 -2.68 -9.18 -0.26
CA PHE A 111 -2.94 -9.88 -1.52
C PHE A 111 -2.45 -11.34 -1.54
N ALA A 112 -1.33 -11.67 -0.89
CA ALA A 112 -0.77 -13.02 -0.85
C ALA A 112 -1.69 -14.00 -0.09
N VAL A 113 -2.32 -13.55 1.01
CA VAL A 113 -3.35 -14.33 1.72
C VAL A 113 -4.52 -14.67 0.78
N ARG A 114 -4.87 -13.78 -0.16
CA ARG A 114 -5.94 -14.04 -1.14
C ARG A 114 -5.56 -15.10 -2.17
N PHE A 115 -4.29 -15.16 -2.60
CA PHE A 115 -3.83 -16.19 -3.53
C PHE A 115 -3.65 -17.56 -2.86
N GLN A 116 -3.28 -17.59 -1.57
CA GLN A 116 -3.25 -18.84 -0.79
C GLN A 116 -4.64 -19.32 -0.34
N ALA A 117 -5.64 -18.45 -0.36
CA ALA A 117 -7.05 -18.81 -0.21
C ALA A 117 -7.71 -19.21 -1.55
N GLY A 118 -6.92 -19.53 -2.58
CA GLY A 118 -7.37 -20.36 -3.70
C GLY A 118 -7.92 -21.70 -3.19
N PRO A 119 -8.86 -22.33 -3.93
CA PRO A 119 -9.80 -23.29 -3.39
C PRO A 119 -9.11 -24.30 -2.48
N LYS A 120 -9.48 -24.26 -1.18
CA LYS A 120 -9.37 -25.45 -0.36
C LYS A 120 -10.18 -26.51 -1.08
N ASP A 121 -9.49 -27.50 -1.62
CA ASP A 121 -10.02 -28.84 -1.79
C ASP A 121 -10.69 -29.22 -0.46
N ASP A 122 -11.99 -28.97 -0.38
CA ASP A 122 -12.87 -29.63 0.56
C ASP A 122 -12.89 -31.08 0.10
N ALA A 123 -12.08 -31.89 0.75
CA ALA A 123 -12.19 -33.34 0.71
C ALA A 123 -13.57 -33.71 1.28
N GLY A 124 -14.57 -33.70 0.41
CA GLY A 124 -15.96 -34.01 0.69
C GLY A 124 -16.60 -34.63 -0.55
N GLU A 125 -16.44 -35.94 -0.67
CA GLU A 125 -17.00 -36.88 -1.65
C GLU A 125 -18.04 -36.36 -2.68
N ALA A 126 -17.67 -36.39 -3.97
CA ALA A 126 -18.58 -36.71 -5.07
C ALA A 126 -17.80 -37.19 -6.30
N GLY A 127 -18.19 -38.37 -6.82
CA GLY A 127 -17.50 -39.17 -7.82
C GLY A 127 -16.95 -38.44 -9.05
N ILE A 128 -15.68 -38.73 -9.35
CA ILE A 128 -15.02 -38.35 -10.58
C ILE A 128 -15.27 -39.46 -11.61
N THR A 129 -16.24 -39.29 -12.50
CA THR A 129 -16.24 -39.99 -13.80
C THR A 129 -15.29 -39.21 -14.69
N VAL A 130 -14.02 -39.63 -14.72
CA VAL A 130 -13.10 -39.23 -15.80
C VAL A 130 -13.44 -40.11 -17.00
N GLY A 131 -13.96 -39.50 -18.05
CA GLY A 131 -13.99 -40.10 -19.39
C GLY A 131 -12.56 -40.33 -19.86
N LEU A 132 -12.00 -41.47 -19.48
CA LEU A 132 -10.74 -41.99 -19.99
C LEU A 132 -11.06 -42.64 -21.34
N VAL A 133 -10.85 -41.90 -22.43
CA VAL A 133 -10.73 -42.51 -23.75
C VAL A 133 -9.52 -43.45 -23.70
N PRO A 134 -9.67 -44.76 -23.93
CA PRO A 134 -8.55 -45.69 -23.90
C PRO A 134 -7.62 -45.45 -25.10
N PRO A 135 -6.30 -45.64 -24.93
CA PRO A 135 -5.36 -45.58 -26.04
C PRO A 135 -5.57 -46.77 -26.98
N GLU A 136 -5.72 -46.50 -28.27
CA GLU A 136 -5.72 -47.53 -29.32
C GLU A 136 -4.41 -48.33 -29.25
N ALA A 137 -4.53 -49.64 -29.02
CA ALA A 137 -3.46 -50.61 -29.16
C ALA A 137 -3.43 -51.15 -30.61
N PRO A 138 -2.24 -51.48 -31.16
CA PRO A 138 -2.10 -51.91 -32.54
C PRO A 138 -2.32 -53.42 -32.71
N GLY A 139 -2.98 -53.82 -33.81
CA GLY A 139 -2.64 -55.05 -34.53
C GLY A 139 -3.65 -56.21 -34.50
N ASP A 140 -3.78 -56.76 -35.70
CA ASP A 140 -4.07 -58.16 -36.06
C ASP A 140 -5.54 -58.57 -36.29
N ALA A 141 -5.85 -58.80 -37.57
CA ALA A 141 -7.04 -59.45 -38.09
C ALA A 141 -6.60 -60.73 -38.83
N PRO A 142 -7.26 -61.89 -38.62
CA PRO A 142 -7.25 -62.98 -39.59
C PRO A 142 -8.23 -62.72 -40.75
#